data_AF-A0A2U1JJK3-F1
#
_entry.id   AF-A0A2U1JJK3-F1
#
_cell.length_a   1.000
_cell.length_b   1.000
_cell.length_c   1.000
_cell.angle_alpha   90.00
_cell.angle_beta   90.00
_cell.angle_gamma   90.00
#
_symmetry.space_group_name_H-M   'P 1'
#
loop_
_entity.id
_entity.type
_entity.pdbx_description
1 polymer ?
#
loop_
_entity_poly.entity_id
_entity_poly.type
_entity_poly.pdbx_seq_one_letter_code
_entity_poly.pdbx_strand_id
1 'polypeptide(L)'
;MNLSKLLLFVAFLTTTIAFSQERYLEVNKVKIKNPDGTTSTENHEVAFLFNKKEKTCSVRIDYKTPQIFTIVSEKKDPKTTVKTYELKHKDGREVTVNIKNNHITFFNHKTGKKYESYIDYSRIEGK
;
A
#
# COMPACT_ATOMS: atom_id res chain seq x y z
N MET A 1 -25.41 31.45 -15.20
CA MET A 1 -24.52 30.28 -15.03
C MET A 1 -25.37 29.03 -15.29
N ASN A 2 -25.13 28.29 -16.38
CA ASN A 2 -26.01 27.19 -16.79
C ASN A 2 -25.95 26.01 -15.82
N LEU A 3 -27.11 25.56 -15.33
CA LEU A 3 -27.27 24.45 -14.38
C LEU A 3 -26.55 23.17 -14.83
N SER A 4 -26.52 22.93 -16.14
CA SER A 4 -25.80 21.82 -16.79
C SER A 4 -24.28 21.91 -16.65
N LYS A 5 -23.69 23.11 -16.70
CA LYS A 5 -22.25 23.31 -16.48
C LYS A 5 -21.86 23.10 -15.01
N LEU A 6 -22.75 23.46 -14.08
CA LEU A 6 -22.55 23.25 -12.65
C LEU A 6 -22.57 21.75 -12.30
N LEU A 7 -23.53 21.00 -12.84
CA LEU A 7 -23.63 19.54 -12.64
C LEU A 7 -22.41 18.79 -13.19
N LEU A 8 -21.91 19.17 -14.37
CA LEU A 8 -20.69 18.61 -14.94
C LEU A 8 -19.46 18.90 -14.07
N PHE A 9 -19.36 20.11 -13.50
CA PHE A 9 -18.25 20.49 -12.63
C PHE A 9 -18.27 19.74 -11.29
N VAL A 10 -19.45 19.58 -10.70
CA VAL A 10 -19.63 18.79 -9.47
C VAL A 10 -19.32 17.31 -9.71
N ALA A 11 -19.78 16.73 -10.82
CA ALA A 11 -19.44 15.36 -11.21
C ALA A 11 -17.93 15.16 -11.46
N PHE A 12 -17.26 16.17 -12.01
CA PHE A 12 -15.82 16.13 -12.22
C PHE A 12 -15.05 16.22 -10.89
N LEU A 13 -15.51 17.04 -9.93
CA LEU A 13 -14.92 17.11 -8.59
C LEU A 13 -15.12 15.81 -7.79
N THR A 14 -16.31 15.23 -7.80
CA THR A 14 -16.59 14.02 -7.02
C THR A 14 -15.82 12.81 -7.56
N THR A 15 -15.63 12.71 -8.88
CA THR A 15 -14.81 11.66 -9.49
C THR A 15 -13.31 11.84 -9.18
N THR A 16 -12.79 13.07 -9.12
CA THR A 16 -11.39 13.31 -8.71
C THR A 16 -11.15 12.98 -7.24
N ILE A 17 -12.11 13.32 -6.36
CA ILE A 17 -12.03 13.00 -4.93
C ILE A 17 -12.09 11.48 -4.70
N ALA A 18 -12.97 10.77 -5.41
CA ALA A 18 -13.05 9.31 -5.33
C ALA A 18 -11.80 8.59 -5.87
N PHE A 19 -11.13 9.17 -6.87
CA PHE A 19 -9.87 8.61 -7.41
C PHE A 19 -8.64 8.88 -6.52
N SER A 20 -8.74 9.85 -5.61
CA SER A 20 -7.69 10.23 -4.66
C SER A 20 -7.78 9.49 -3.33
N GLN A 21 -8.57 8.42 -3.21
CA GLN A 21 -8.63 7.63 -1.99
C GLN A 21 -7.26 7.02 -1.67
N GLU A 22 -6.53 7.71 -0.78
CA GLU A 22 -5.39 7.18 -0.07
C GLU A 22 -5.89 5.95 0.70
N ARG A 23 -5.48 4.76 0.25
CA ARG A 23 -5.88 3.53 0.94
C ARG A 23 -4.90 3.28 2.05
N TYR A 24 -5.35 3.54 3.28
CA TYR A 24 -4.71 3.00 4.48
C TYR A 24 -4.99 1.50 4.53
N LEU A 25 -3.94 0.68 4.50
CA LEU A 25 -4.05 -0.77 4.62
C LEU A 25 -3.35 -1.16 5.91
N GLU A 26 -4.11 -1.57 6.92
CA GLU A 26 -3.56 -2.02 8.19
C GLU A 26 -3.39 -3.54 8.21
N VAL A 27 -2.32 -3.99 8.86
CA VAL A 27 -1.84 -5.36 8.84
C VAL A 27 -1.46 -5.75 10.27
N ASN A 28 -2.15 -6.72 10.87
CA ASN A 28 -2.03 -7.02 12.31
C ASN A 28 -1.08 -8.18 12.68
N LYS A 29 -0.90 -9.18 11.80
CA LYS A 29 -0.06 -10.37 12.09
C LYS A 29 0.85 -10.69 10.92
N VAL A 30 2.16 -10.59 11.11
CA VAL A 30 3.11 -10.73 10.01
C VAL A 30 3.85 -12.05 10.11
N LYS A 31 3.67 -12.90 9.10
CA LYS A 31 4.46 -14.11 8.93
C LYS A 31 5.74 -13.76 8.18
N ILE A 32 6.89 -14.09 8.76
CA ILE A 32 8.20 -13.79 8.20
C ILE A 32 8.82 -15.06 7.68
N LYS A 33 9.17 -15.07 6.39
CA LYS A 33 10.00 -16.09 5.76
C LYS A 33 11.41 -15.54 5.65
N ASN A 34 12.33 -16.19 6.35
CA ASN A 34 13.74 -15.85 6.33
C ASN A 34 14.42 -16.44 5.07
N PRO A 35 15.56 -15.88 4.64
CA PRO A 35 16.29 -16.37 3.47
C PRO A 35 16.75 -17.82 3.59
N ASP A 36 16.95 -18.32 4.81
CA ASP A 36 17.34 -19.70 5.12
C ASP A 36 16.18 -20.71 4.99
N GLY A 37 14.99 -20.25 4.59
CA GLY A 37 13.78 -21.07 4.44
C GLY A 37 12.98 -21.24 5.73
N THR A 38 13.47 -20.76 6.87
CA THR A 38 12.73 -20.80 8.14
C THR A 38 11.58 -19.79 8.14
N THR A 39 10.59 -20.06 8.97
CA THR A 39 9.42 -19.20 9.13
C THR A 39 9.25 -18.84 10.60
N SER A 40 9.12 -17.54 10.90
CA SER A 40 8.67 -17.03 12.20
C SER A 40 7.34 -16.29 12.06
N THR A 41 6.62 -16.16 13.17
CA THR A 41 5.42 -15.32 13.25
C THR A 41 5.68 -14.22 14.27
N GLU A 42 5.55 -12.97 13.85
CA GLU A 42 5.72 -11.80 14.71
C GLU A 42 4.44 -10.95 14.67
N ASN A 43 4.07 -10.40 15.82
CA ASN A 43 2.93 -9.50 15.94
C ASN A 43 3.44 -8.08 15.71
N HIS A 44 3.19 -7.56 14.51
CA HIS A 44 3.52 -6.19 14.14
C HIS A 44 2.32 -5.56 13.46
N GLU A 45 2.06 -4.30 13.79
CA GLU A 45 1.04 -3.51 13.13
C GLU A 45 1.70 -2.72 11.99
N VAL A 46 1.54 -3.18 10.76
CA VAL A 46 2.13 -2.53 9.58
C VAL A 46 1.04 -1.83 8.80
N ALA A 47 1.27 -0.56 8.44
CA ALA A 47 0.34 0.19 7.61
C ALA A 47 1.02 0.70 6.33
N PHE A 48 0.34 0.51 5.21
CA PHE A 48 0.77 1.07 3.92
C PHE A 48 -0.25 2.10 3.46
N LEU A 49 0.22 3.32 3.18
CA LEU A 49 -0.60 4.41 2.64
C LEU A 49 -0.03 4.83 1.28
N PHE A 50 -0.75 4.50 0.22
CA PHE A 50 -0.33 4.78 -1.16
C PHE A 50 -0.93 6.08 -1.66
N ASN A 51 -0.09 7.07 -1.99
CA ASN A 51 -0.47 8.27 -2.70
C ASN A 51 -0.03 8.15 -4.17
N LYS A 52 -0.99 7.83 -5.04
CA LYS A 52 -0.73 7.61 -6.47
C LYS A 52 -0.39 8.87 -7.24
N LYS A 53 -0.91 10.02 -6.79
CA LYS A 53 -0.69 11.32 -7.41
C LYS A 53 0.76 11.76 -7.21
N GLU A 54 1.22 11.69 -5.96
CA GLU A 54 2.57 12.09 -5.57
C GLU A 54 3.61 10.97 -5.75
N LYS A 55 3.19 9.78 -6.20
CA LYS A 55 4.04 8.59 -6.35
C LYS A 55 4.81 8.26 -5.07
N THR A 56 4.13 8.32 -3.93
CA THR A 56 4.71 7.99 -2.62
C THR A 56 3.93 6.88 -1.91
N CYS A 57 4.64 6.13 -1.07
CA CYS A 57 4.07 5.16 -0.17
C CYS A 57 4.63 5.42 1.24
N SER A 58 3.74 5.73 2.18
CA SER A 58 4.10 5.80 3.60
C SER A 58 3.93 4.42 4.22
N VAL A 59 5.02 3.91 4.81
CA VAL A 59 5.06 2.64 5.54
C VAL A 59 5.20 2.94 7.03
N ARG A 60 4.24 2.49 7.84
CA ARG A 60 4.25 2.60 9.30
C ARG A 60 4.36 1.21 9.92
N ILE A 61 5.13 1.07 10.99
CA ILE A 61 5.29 -0.20 11.71
C ILE A 61 5.14 0.08 13.21
N ASP A 62 4.28 -0.66 13.90
CA ASP A 62 3.95 -0.54 15.32
C ASP A 62 3.61 0.90 15.74
N TYR A 63 2.84 1.61 14.91
CA TYR A 63 2.48 3.02 15.10
C TYR A 63 3.65 4.01 15.25
N LYS A 64 4.88 3.61 14.93
CA LYS A 64 6.05 4.49 14.95
C LYS A 64 5.99 5.54 13.83
N THR A 65 6.97 6.44 13.80
CA THR A 65 7.08 7.45 12.75
C THR A 65 7.01 6.82 11.35
N PRO A 66 6.16 7.33 10.45
CA PRO A 66 6.04 6.81 9.10
C PRO A 66 7.35 6.96 8.33
N GLN A 67 7.69 5.95 7.54
CA GLN A 67 8.80 5.97 6.61
C GLN A 67 8.27 6.17 5.20
N ILE A 68 8.76 7.19 4.50
CA ILE A 68 8.23 7.60 3.21
C ILE A 68 9.10 7.04 2.09
N PHE A 69 8.51 6.20 1.25
CA PHE A 69 9.12 5.62 0.06
C PHE A 69 8.57 6.28 -1.20
N THR A 70 9.40 6.41 -2.22
CA THR A 70 8.99 6.74 -3.58
C THR A 70 8.55 5.47 -4.30
N ILE A 71 7.42 5.52 -5.01
CA ILE A 71 6.94 4.45 -5.88
C ILE A 71 7.68 4.56 -7.22
N VAL A 72 8.63 3.66 -7.48
CA VAL A 72 9.43 3.66 -8.71
C VAL A 72 8.74 2.89 -9.85
N SER A 73 7.86 1.95 -9.52
CA SER A 73 7.06 1.21 -10.50
C SER A 73 5.75 0.71 -9.88
N GLU A 74 4.67 0.72 -10.65
CA GLU A 74 3.40 0.06 -10.34
C GLU A 74 3.01 -0.84 -11.51
N LYS A 75 2.77 -2.12 -11.24
CA LYS A 75 2.27 -3.10 -12.23
C LYS A 75 0.99 -3.75 -11.70
N LYS A 76 0.03 -3.97 -12.57
CA LYS A 76 -1.18 -4.75 -12.26
C LYS A 76 -1.28 -5.89 -13.26
N ASP A 77 -1.25 -7.12 -12.78
CA ASP A 77 -1.49 -8.30 -13.61
C ASP A 77 -3.01 -8.42 -13.89
N PRO A 78 -3.45 -8.37 -15.15
CA PRO A 78 -4.86 -8.44 -15.51
C PRO A 78 -5.49 -9.82 -15.25
N LYS A 79 -4.69 -10.91 -15.26
CA LYS A 79 -5.18 -12.28 -15.04
C LYS A 79 -5.29 -12.62 -13.56
N THR A 80 -4.26 -12.26 -12.79
CA THR A 80 -4.17 -12.64 -11.37
C THR A 80 -4.68 -11.58 -10.41
N THR A 81 -5.00 -10.39 -10.92
CA THR A 81 -5.42 -9.17 -10.20
C THR A 81 -4.40 -8.63 -9.19
N VAL A 82 -3.20 -9.22 -9.15
CA VAL A 82 -2.09 -8.81 -8.29
C VAL A 82 -1.64 -7.41 -8.69
N LYS A 83 -1.50 -6.53 -7.71
CA LYS A 83 -0.83 -5.24 -7.84
C LYS A 83 0.54 -5.30 -7.19
N THR A 84 1.57 -4.95 -7.94
CA THR A 84 2.96 -4.92 -7.50
C THR A 84 3.46 -3.48 -7.49
N TYR A 85 4.02 -3.07 -6.36
CA TYR A 85 4.64 -1.77 -6.16
C TYR A 85 6.11 -1.97 -5.85
N GLU A 86 6.97 -1.33 -6.62
CA GLU A 86 8.39 -1.20 -6.29
C GLU A 86 8.60 0.14 -5.59
N LEU A 87 9.16 0.09 -4.39
CA LEU A 87 9.31 1.21 -3.48
C LEU A 87 10.80 1.44 -3.18
N LYS A 88 11.23 2.70 -3.21
CA LYS A 88 12.60 3.11 -2.90
C LYS A 88 12.62 4.23 -1.87
N HIS A 89 13.37 4.05 -0.80
CA HIS A 89 13.58 5.08 0.21
C HIS A 89 14.82 5.92 -0.13
N LYS A 90 14.88 7.15 0.38
CA LYS A 90 15.99 8.09 0.15
C LYS A 90 17.37 7.58 0.61
N ASP A 91 17.39 6.64 1.54
CA ASP A 91 18.61 6.00 2.07
C ASP A 91 19.03 4.74 1.29
N GLY A 92 18.39 4.48 0.14
CA GLY A 92 18.71 3.37 -0.74
C GLY A 92 18.02 2.05 -0.39
N ARG A 93 17.15 1.99 0.63
CA ARG A 93 16.36 0.79 0.90
C ARG A 93 15.32 0.57 -0.19
N GLU A 94 15.26 -0.67 -0.68
CA GLU A 94 14.35 -1.09 -1.73
C GLU A 94 13.40 -2.17 -1.22
N VAL A 95 12.15 -2.04 -1.63
CA VAL A 95 11.03 -2.79 -1.09
C VAL A 95 10.06 -3.12 -2.21
N THR A 96 9.65 -4.37 -2.32
CA THR A 96 8.52 -4.77 -3.20
C THR A 96 7.29 -5.06 -2.36
N VAL A 97 6.15 -4.49 -2.74
CA VAL A 97 4.85 -4.76 -2.12
C VAL A 97 3.90 -5.35 -3.15
N ASN A 98 3.41 -6.56 -2.88
CA ASN A 98 2.41 -7.25 -3.69
C ASN A 98 1.09 -7.30 -2.94
N ILE A 99 0.01 -6.88 -3.59
CA ILE A 99 -1.35 -6.90 -3.03
C ILE A 99 -2.24 -7.73 -3.94
N LYS A 100 -2.87 -8.76 -3.38
CA LYS A 100 -3.87 -9.61 -4.07
C LYS A 100 -5.08 -9.78 -3.16
N ASN A 101 -6.22 -9.25 -3.56
CA ASN A 101 -7.43 -9.20 -2.74
C ASN A 101 -7.11 -8.57 -1.36
N ASN A 102 -7.16 -9.37 -0.29
CA ASN A 102 -6.86 -8.95 1.07
C ASN A 102 -5.50 -9.48 1.56
N HIS A 103 -4.70 -10.11 0.70
CA HIS A 103 -3.37 -10.58 1.06
C HIS A 103 -2.32 -9.57 0.60
N ILE A 104 -1.43 -9.20 1.51
CA ILE A 104 -0.28 -8.35 1.25
C ILE A 104 1.01 -9.13 1.47
N THR A 105 1.97 -8.90 0.61
CA THR A 105 3.31 -9.47 0.71
C THR A 105 4.32 -8.36 0.53
N PHE A 106 5.21 -8.22 1.50
CA PHE A 106 6.30 -7.25 1.51
C PHE A 106 7.63 -8.01 1.39
N PHE A 107 8.52 -7.56 0.50
CA PHE A 107 9.86 -8.12 0.35
C PHE A 107 10.89 -7.01 0.55
N ASN A 108 11.79 -7.22 1.51
CA ASN A 108 12.90 -6.31 1.78
C ASN A 108 14.14 -6.80 1.05
N HIS A 109 14.57 -6.07 0.02
CA HIS A 109 15.70 -6.48 -0.83
C HIS A 109 17.04 -6.48 -0.07
N LYS A 110 17.19 -5.64 0.95
CA LYS A 110 18.43 -5.58 1.75
C LYS A 110 18.62 -6.83 2.62
N THR A 111 17.53 -7.36 3.17
CA THR A 111 17.59 -8.51 4.10
C THR A 111 17.21 -9.83 3.46
N GLY A 112 16.63 -9.80 2.25
CA GLY A 112 16.04 -10.98 1.60
C GLY A 112 14.81 -11.54 2.32
N LYS A 113 14.29 -10.85 3.35
CA LYS A 113 13.14 -11.30 4.12
C LYS A 113 11.85 -11.01 3.38
N LYS A 114 10.95 -12.00 3.38
CA LYS A 114 9.60 -11.89 2.85
C LYS A 114 8.60 -11.93 3.99
N TYR A 115 7.64 -11.02 3.95
CA TYR A 115 6.65 -10.81 4.98
C TYR A 115 5.27 -10.97 4.34
N GLU A 116 4.44 -11.82 4.93
CA GLU A 116 3.12 -12.16 4.42
C GLU A 116 2.07 -11.84 5.48
N SER A 117 0.99 -11.20 5.07
CA SER A 117 -0.09 -10.88 5.98
C SER A 117 -1.41 -10.57 5.25
N TYR A 118 -2.44 -10.29 6.04
CA TYR A 118 -3.77 -9.94 5.58
C TYR A 118 -4.09 -8.50 5.93
N ILE A 119 -4.67 -7.80 4.96
CA ILE A 119 -5.16 -6.45 5.09
C ILE A 119 -6.50 -6.49 5.82
N ASP A 120 -6.57 -5.80 6.95
CA ASP A 120 -7.81 -5.55 7.66
C ASP A 120 -8.44 -4.24 7.15
N TYR A 121 -9.44 -4.38 6.27
CA TYR A 121 -10.18 -3.24 5.72
C TYR A 121 -11.22 -2.67 6.71
N SER A 122 -11.45 -3.30 7.87
CA SER A 122 -12.44 -2.83 8.85
C SER A 122 -12.01 -1.54 9.57
N ARG A 123 -10.71 -1.23 9.56
CA ARG A 123 -10.10 -0.05 10.19
C ARG A 123 -9.88 1.14 9.23
N ILE A 124 -10.34 1.05 7.98
CA ILE A 124 -10.32 2.20 7.07
C ILE A 124 -11.36 3.20 7.57
N GLU A 125 -10.91 4.34 8.10
CA GLU A 125 -11.77 5.42 8.60
C GLU A 125 -12.86 5.76 7.56
N GLY A 126 -14.12 5.68 7.97
CA GLY A 126 -15.28 5.98 7.12
C GLY A 126 -16.44 4.97 7.16
N LYS A 127 -16.65 4.26 8.27
CA LYS A 127 -18.00 3.87 8.70
C LYS A 127 -18.40 4.69 9.91
#